data_AF-A0A1F9V1A3-F1
#
_entry.id   AF-A0A1F9V1A3-F1
#
_cell.length_a   1.000
_cell.length_b   1.000
_cell.length_c   1.000
_cell.angle_alpha   90.00
_cell.angle_beta   90.00
_cell.angle_gamma   90.00
#
_symmetry.space_group_name_H-M   'P 1'
#
loop_
_entity.id
_entity.type
_entity.pdbx_description
1 polymer ?
#
loop_
_entity_poly.entity_id
_entity_poly.type
_entity_poly.pdbx_seq_one_letter_code
_entity_poly.pdbx_strand_id
1 'polypeptide(L)'
;MKKTMMTLTLALAAPAAFGAGAAAPAQVQNLRSEVKRDEGDLSAKWKTARSERGVLLGRRKSELAKIKTGPGTRAEKKTARQAVHRKYAALLKEARAKIQAERSRRREEMKGKRNQILRLRVTP
;
A
#
# COMPACT_ATOMS: atom_id res chain seq x y z
N MET A 1 63.87 -44.26 -3.72
CA MET A 1 63.72 -43.89 -2.29
C MET A 1 63.12 -42.49 -2.20
N LYS A 2 62.08 -42.33 -1.37
CA LYS A 2 61.55 -41.08 -0.75
C LYS A 2 61.11 -39.96 -1.74
N LYS A 3 59.84 -39.88 -2.13
CA LYS A 3 58.73 -39.12 -1.47
C LYS A 3 59.11 -37.69 -1.06
N THR A 4 58.62 -36.72 -1.82
CA THR A 4 58.17 -35.41 -1.29
C THR A 4 56.96 -34.96 -2.10
N MET A 5 55.79 -35.09 -1.48
CA MET A 5 54.58 -34.39 -1.90
C MET A 5 54.82 -32.89 -1.78
N MET A 6 54.65 -32.14 -2.86
CA MET A 6 54.34 -30.72 -2.76
C MET A 6 52.87 -30.53 -3.12
N THR A 7 52.06 -30.51 -2.08
CA THR A 7 50.74 -29.90 -2.03
C THR A 7 50.88 -28.41 -2.38
N LEU A 8 50.73 -28.08 -3.66
CA LEU A 8 50.53 -26.70 -4.08
C LEU A 8 49.08 -26.35 -3.79
N THR A 9 48.92 -25.75 -2.61
CA THR A 9 47.75 -25.07 -2.10
C THR A 9 47.03 -24.36 -3.24
N LEU A 10 45.83 -24.87 -3.56
CA LEU A 10 44.87 -24.23 -4.43
C LEU A 10 44.65 -22.83 -3.84
N ALA A 11 45.32 -21.82 -4.40
CA ALA A 11 44.98 -20.43 -4.12
C ALA A 11 43.53 -20.30 -4.54
N LEU A 12 42.64 -20.22 -3.55
CA LEU A 12 41.31 -19.67 -3.73
C LEU A 12 41.54 -18.28 -4.32
N ALA A 13 41.55 -18.21 -5.65
CA ALA A 13 41.16 -17.01 -6.35
C ALA A 13 39.71 -16.81 -5.95
N ALA A 14 39.52 -16.11 -4.83
CA ALA A 14 38.28 -15.44 -4.52
C ALA A 14 37.81 -14.80 -5.82
N PRO A 15 36.55 -14.97 -6.25
CA PRO A 15 36.05 -14.22 -7.38
C PRO A 15 36.27 -12.75 -7.03
N ALA A 16 37.24 -12.15 -7.72
CA ALA A 16 37.48 -10.73 -7.67
C ALA A 16 36.13 -10.07 -7.85
N ALA A 17 35.78 -9.20 -6.91
CA ALA A 17 34.51 -8.51 -6.83
C ALA A 17 34.23 -7.74 -8.13
N PHE A 18 33.67 -8.45 -9.11
CA PHE A 18 33.03 -7.87 -10.28
C PHE A 18 31.71 -7.27 -9.76
N GLY A 19 31.75 -6.01 -9.33
CA GLY A 19 30.51 -5.31 -8.99
C GLY A 19 30.60 -4.12 -8.04
N ALA A 20 31.77 -3.78 -7.49
CA ALA A 20 31.87 -2.63 -6.59
C ALA A 20 31.61 -1.26 -7.27
N GLY A 21 31.58 -1.21 -8.62
CA GLY A 21 31.32 0.02 -9.40
C GLY A 21 29.93 0.13 -10.03
N ALA A 22 29.02 -0.84 -9.85
CA ALA A 22 27.71 -0.87 -10.54
C ALA A 22 26.49 -1.01 -9.61
N ALA A 23 26.69 -1.04 -8.30
CA ALA A 23 25.60 -1.24 -7.34
C ALA A 23 24.62 -0.06 -7.27
N ALA A 24 25.11 1.18 -7.33
CA ALA A 24 24.29 2.39 -7.26
C ALA A 24 23.26 2.51 -8.42
N PRO A 25 23.63 2.34 -9.71
CA PRO A 25 22.67 2.43 -10.80
C PRO A 25 21.60 1.32 -10.77
N ALA A 26 21.98 0.09 -10.43
CA ALA A 26 21.03 -1.02 -10.27
C ALA A 26 20.06 -0.77 -9.09
N GLN A 27 20.56 -0.27 -7.96
CA GLN A 27 19.75 0.07 -6.79
C GLN A 27 18.78 1.23 -7.07
N VAL A 28 19.22 2.26 -7.81
CA VAL A 28 18.35 3.38 -8.22
C VAL A 28 17.22 2.90 -9.14
N GLN A 29 17.48 1.98 -10.07
CA GLN A 29 16.44 1.42 -10.94
C GLN A 29 15.44 0.57 -10.16
N ASN A 30 15.90 -0.23 -9.20
CA ASN A 30 15.02 -0.99 -8.31
C ASN A 30 14.11 -0.07 -7.47
N LEU A 31 14.66 0.99 -6.88
CA LEU A 31 13.85 1.97 -6.13
C LEU A 31 12.83 2.70 -7.01
N ARG A 32 13.18 3.02 -8.27
CA ARG A 32 12.24 3.62 -9.23
C ARG A 32 11.10 2.66 -9.57
N SER A 33 11.39 1.39 -9.82
CA SER A 33 10.38 0.39 -10.14
C SER A 33 9.45 0.13 -8.94
N GLU A 34 9.99 0.13 -7.72
CA GLU A 34 9.21 0.10 -6.48
C GLU A 34 8.26 1.28 -6.35
N VAL A 35 8.76 2.51 -6.51
CA VAL A 35 7.90 3.71 -6.44
C VAL A 35 6.77 3.65 -7.47
N LYS A 36 7.07 3.22 -8.70
CA LYS A 36 6.04 3.08 -9.75
C LYS A 36 5.00 2.01 -9.41
N ARG A 37 5.43 0.88 -8.81
CA ARG A 37 4.51 -0.16 -8.31
C ARG A 37 3.63 0.38 -7.18
N ASP A 38 4.22 1.03 -6.19
CA ASP A 38 3.51 1.60 -5.04
C ASP A 38 2.47 2.66 -5.47
N GLU A 39 2.78 3.48 -6.49
CA GLU A 39 1.83 4.42 -7.09
C GLU A 39 0.65 3.72 -7.77
N GLY A 40 0.93 2.64 -8.51
CA GLY A 40 -0.09 1.78 -9.11
C GLY A 40 -1.02 1.15 -8.06
N ASP A 41 -0.43 0.58 -7.01
CA ASP A 41 -1.16 -0.04 -5.90
C ASP A 41 -2.02 0.98 -5.15
N LEU A 42 -1.51 2.18 -4.91
CA LEU A 42 -2.27 3.26 -4.28
C LEU A 42 -3.48 3.67 -5.12
N SER A 43 -3.33 3.72 -6.44
CA SER A 43 -4.42 4.00 -7.36
C SER A 43 -5.47 2.88 -7.38
N ALA A 44 -5.03 1.61 -7.39
CA ALA A 44 -5.91 0.45 -7.33
C ALA A 44 -6.71 0.42 -6.03
N LYS A 45 -6.05 0.59 -4.88
CA LYS A 45 -6.71 0.66 -3.56
C LYS A 45 -7.72 1.80 -3.47
N TRP A 46 -7.43 2.95 -4.08
CA TRP A 46 -8.38 4.06 -4.14
C TRP A 46 -9.64 3.73 -4.97
N LYS A 47 -9.48 2.98 -6.06
CA LYS A 47 -10.63 2.49 -6.85
C LYS A 47 -11.48 1.52 -6.01
N THR A 48 -10.86 0.56 -5.32
CA THR A 48 -11.54 -0.39 -4.43
C THR A 48 -12.28 0.32 -3.30
N ALA A 49 -11.61 1.26 -2.63
CA ALA A 49 -12.21 2.12 -1.62
C ALA A 49 -13.45 2.89 -2.12
N ARG A 50 -13.39 3.40 -3.36
CA ARG A 50 -14.52 4.08 -3.99
C ARG A 50 -15.68 3.12 -4.23
N SER A 51 -15.42 1.90 -4.71
CA SER A 51 -16.47 0.90 -4.91
C SER A 51 -17.10 0.45 -3.59
N GLU A 52 -16.31 0.21 -2.54
CA GLU A 52 -16.82 -0.14 -1.21
C GLU A 52 -17.71 0.96 -0.63
N ARG A 53 -17.31 2.23 -0.78
CA ARG A 53 -18.15 3.38 -0.43
C ARG A 53 -19.47 3.37 -1.21
N GLY A 54 -19.43 3.04 -2.49
CA GLY A 54 -20.62 2.87 -3.32
C GLY A 54 -21.56 1.81 -2.77
N VAL A 55 -21.02 0.65 -2.36
CA VAL A 55 -21.78 -0.43 -1.73
C VAL A 55 -22.44 0.03 -0.43
N LEU A 56 -21.72 0.73 0.45
CA LEU A 56 -22.28 1.27 1.69
C LEU A 56 -23.43 2.26 1.43
N LEU A 57 -23.27 3.14 0.44
CA LEU A 57 -24.33 4.07 0.05
C LEU A 57 -25.54 3.35 -0.55
N GLY A 58 -25.32 2.29 -1.33
CA GLY A 58 -26.39 1.42 -1.85
C GLY A 58 -27.17 0.74 -0.73
N ARG A 59 -26.47 0.15 0.25
CA ARG A 59 -27.09 -0.48 1.43
C ARG A 59 -27.86 0.53 2.29
N ARG A 60 -27.32 1.74 2.49
CA ARG A 60 -28.06 2.83 3.15
C ARG A 60 -29.36 3.14 2.43
N LYS A 61 -29.32 3.26 1.09
CA LYS A 61 -30.52 3.55 0.29
C LYS A 61 -31.56 2.42 0.41
N SER A 62 -31.14 1.17 0.35
CA SER A 62 -32.06 0.03 0.49
C SER A 62 -32.66 -0.08 1.90
N GLU A 63 -31.90 0.17 2.96
CA GLU A 63 -32.44 0.23 4.33
C GLU A 63 -33.45 1.38 4.50
N LEU A 64 -33.16 2.56 3.96
CA LEU A 64 -34.11 3.69 4.00
C LEU A 64 -35.38 3.40 3.19
N ALA A 65 -35.26 2.70 2.06
CA ALA A 65 -36.41 2.27 1.27
C ALA A 65 -37.31 1.30 2.07
N LYS A 66 -36.72 0.32 2.77
CA LYS A 66 -37.45 -0.60 3.66
C LYS A 66 -38.21 0.14 4.75
N ILE A 67 -37.62 1.17 5.37
CA ILE A 67 -38.31 1.98 6.39
C ILE A 67 -39.46 2.78 5.79
N LYS A 68 -39.31 3.27 4.55
CA LYS A 68 -40.35 4.04 3.87
C LYS A 68 -41.60 3.18 3.63
N THR A 69 -41.40 2.00 3.07
CA THR A 69 -42.49 1.07 2.68
C THR A 69 -42.98 0.17 3.81
N GLY A 70 -42.18 0.01 4.87
CA GLY A 70 -42.52 -0.84 6.01
C GLY A 70 -43.69 -0.31 6.85
N PRO A 71 -44.26 -1.15 7.74
CA PRO A 71 -45.28 -0.74 8.70
C PRO A 71 -44.68 0.21 9.77
N GLY A 72 -45.55 0.86 10.55
CA GLY A 72 -45.17 1.70 11.68
C GLY A 72 -45.60 3.16 11.57
N THR A 73 -45.64 3.84 12.71
CA THR A 73 -46.08 5.22 12.82
C THR A 73 -45.07 6.19 12.19
N ARG A 74 -45.50 7.43 11.91
CA ARG A 74 -44.60 8.47 11.39
C ARG A 74 -43.41 8.73 12.32
N ALA A 75 -43.62 8.66 13.63
CA ALA A 75 -42.59 8.88 14.64
C ALA A 75 -41.56 7.75 14.63
N GLU A 76 -42.00 6.48 14.64
CA GLU A 76 -41.12 5.31 14.52
C GLU A 76 -40.30 5.32 13.21
N LYS A 77 -40.94 5.65 12.09
CA LYS A 77 -40.22 5.79 10.81
C LYS A 77 -39.20 6.92 10.83
N LYS A 78 -39.41 7.98 11.60
CA LYS A 78 -38.44 9.09 11.75
C LYS A 78 -37.25 8.63 12.58
N THR A 79 -37.47 7.97 13.71
CA THR A 79 -36.39 7.46 14.58
C THR A 79 -35.56 6.39 13.87
N ALA A 80 -36.21 5.45 13.17
CA ALA A 80 -35.54 4.43 12.36
C ALA A 80 -34.66 5.05 11.25
N ARG A 81 -35.15 6.07 10.53
CA ARG A 81 -34.34 6.79 9.52
C ARG A 81 -33.11 7.45 10.15
N GLN A 82 -33.29 8.12 11.29
CA GLN A 82 -32.17 8.74 12.01
C GLN A 82 -31.13 7.71 12.45
N ALA A 83 -31.56 6.55 12.95
CA ALA A 83 -30.65 5.46 13.32
C ALA A 83 -29.84 4.95 12.12
N VAL A 84 -30.48 4.73 10.97
CA VAL A 84 -29.79 4.36 9.72
C VAL A 84 -28.81 5.44 9.28
N HIS A 85 -29.19 6.72 9.33
CA HIS A 85 -28.28 7.80 9.00
C HIS A 85 -27.04 7.83 9.90
N ARG A 86 -27.20 7.68 11.22
CA ARG A 86 -26.10 7.64 12.19
C ARG A 86 -25.18 6.44 11.94
N LYS A 87 -25.75 5.24 11.77
CA LYS A 87 -25.01 4.01 11.47
C LYS A 87 -24.13 4.18 10.24
N TYR A 88 -24.70 4.60 9.11
CA TYR A 88 -23.93 4.74 7.87
C TYR A 88 -23.00 5.96 7.88
N ALA A 89 -23.31 7.02 8.63
CA ALA A 89 -22.36 8.12 8.82
C ALA A 89 -21.08 7.65 9.54
N ALA A 90 -21.23 6.82 10.58
CA ALA A 90 -20.09 6.23 11.29
C ALA A 90 -19.26 5.31 10.36
N LEU A 91 -19.92 4.38 9.67
CA LEU A 91 -19.24 3.46 8.73
C LEU A 91 -18.49 4.19 7.62
N LEU A 92 -19.09 5.25 7.04
CA LEU A 92 -18.45 6.05 6.01
C LEU A 92 -17.28 6.88 6.55
N LYS A 93 -17.38 7.37 7.79
CA LYS A 93 -16.29 8.08 8.47
C LYS A 93 -15.11 7.14 8.73
N GLU A 94 -15.37 5.95 9.25
CA GLU A 94 -14.35 4.93 9.49
C GLU A 94 -13.67 4.48 8.19
N ALA A 95 -14.45 4.18 7.14
CA ALA A 95 -13.91 3.82 5.84
C ALA A 95 -12.98 4.93 5.31
N ARG A 96 -13.43 6.20 5.36
CA ARG A 96 -12.61 7.35 4.95
C ARG A 96 -11.32 7.46 5.75
N ALA A 97 -11.38 7.31 7.07
CA ALA A 97 -10.23 7.40 7.95
C ALA A 97 -9.19 6.32 7.64
N LYS A 98 -9.63 5.06 7.46
CA LYS A 98 -8.75 3.93 7.09
C LYS A 98 -8.01 4.21 5.78
N ILE A 99 -8.73 4.63 4.74
CA ILE A 99 -8.15 4.94 3.43
C ILE A 99 -7.19 6.13 3.52
N GLN A 100 -7.54 7.17 4.30
CA GLN A 100 -6.69 8.34 4.46
C GLN A 100 -5.37 7.99 5.17
N ALA A 101 -5.44 7.20 6.25
CA ALA A 101 -4.26 6.75 6.99
C ALA A 101 -3.35 5.86 6.13
N GLU A 102 -3.92 4.95 5.35
CA GLU A 102 -3.15 4.12 4.44
C GLU A 102 -2.49 4.96 3.35
N ARG A 103 -3.22 5.93 2.77
CA ARG A 103 -2.69 6.84 1.75
C ARG A 103 -1.56 7.71 2.28
N SER A 104 -1.70 8.26 3.48
CA SER A 104 -0.63 9.07 4.09
C SER A 104 0.61 8.22 4.36
N ARG A 105 0.44 7.03 4.94
CA ARG A 105 1.55 6.10 5.19
C ARG A 105 2.31 5.75 3.91
N ARG A 106 1.59 5.34 2.86
CA ARG A 106 2.20 4.97 1.56
C ARG A 106 2.91 6.14 0.90
N ARG A 107 2.37 7.36 1.02
CA ARG A 107 3.03 8.57 0.51
C ARG A 107 4.34 8.85 1.22
N GLU A 108 4.39 8.70 2.53
CA GLU A 108 5.64 8.85 3.29
C GLU A 108 6.65 7.76 2.95
N GLU A 109 6.22 6.50 2.80
CA GLU A 109 7.09 5.41 2.34
C GLU A 109 7.70 5.71 0.96
N MET A 110 6.88 6.14 -0.01
CA MET A 110 7.37 6.55 -1.33
C MET A 110 8.29 7.76 -1.28
N LYS A 111 8.01 8.75 -0.42
CA LYS A 111 8.88 9.91 -0.20
C LYS A 111 10.25 9.47 0.33
N GLY A 112 10.28 8.51 1.26
CA GLY A 112 11.52 7.89 1.75
C GLY A 112 12.33 7.26 0.62
N LYS A 113 11.70 6.44 -0.23
CA LYS A 113 12.35 5.82 -1.40
C LYS A 113 12.89 6.86 -2.40
N ARG A 114 12.12 7.92 -2.67
CA ARG A 114 12.56 9.04 -3.52
C ARG A 114 13.76 9.77 -2.92
N ASN A 115 13.76 10.00 -1.62
CA ASN A 115 14.91 10.61 -0.94
C ASN A 115 16.15 9.71 -0.97
N GLN A 116 15.98 8.39 -0.85
CA GLN A 116 17.06 7.43 -1.00
C GLN A 116 17.65 7.47 -2.41
N ILE A 117 16.82 7.54 -3.45
CA ILE A 117 17.27 7.73 -4.84
C ILE A 117 18.12 9.00 -4.96
N LEU A 118 17.68 10.11 -4.35
CA LEU A 118 18.43 11.38 -4.41
C LEU A 118 19.81 11.24 -3.76
N ARG A 119 19.90 10.61 -2.57
CA ARG A 119 21.17 10.37 -1.88
C ARG A 119 22.13 9.52 -2.72
N LEU A 120 21.64 8.42 -3.29
CA LEU A 120 22.42 7.51 -4.14
C LEU A 120 22.91 8.14 -5.45
N ARG A 121 22.28 9.23 -5.92
CA ARG A 121 22.76 10.00 -7.08
C ARG A 121 23.83 11.03 -6.74
N VAL A 122 23.86 11.49 -5.49
CA VAL A 122 24.81 12.48 -4.99
C VAL A 122 26.09 11.83 -4.48
N THR A 123 26.04 10.55 -4.11
CA THR A 123 27.24 9.76 -3.76
C THR A 123 27.96 9.37 -5.06
N PRO A 124 29.20 9.85 -5.30
CA PRO A 124 29.97 9.51 -6.49
C PRO A 124 30.42 8.05 -6.50
#